data_AF-A0AAJ1BRC7-F1
#
_entry.id   AF-A0AAJ1BRC7-F1
#
_cell.length_a   1.000
_cell.length_b   1.000
_cell.length_c   1.000
_cell.angle_alpha   90.00
_cell.angle_beta   90.00
_cell.angle_gamma   90.00
#
_symmetry.space_group_name_H-M   'P 1'
#
loop_
_entity.id
_entity.type
_entity.pdbx_description
1 polymer ?
#
loop_
_entity_poly.entity_id
_entity_poly.type
_entity_poly.pdbx_seq_one_letter_code
_entity_poly.pdbx_strand_id
1 'polypeptide(L)'
;RPGETRNFQLGFTPNTGVDGTLVVELGDSNDVEDSTFAIEIDVLPARIEEGMSALGMVLVATLILAFAGGVGFFVYSRTGADKGSLIKTETLSKIADSLGLAEGERVEGSGVPCWICSQDIVLGGAWACSECGARYHKGGQIEGCDVVSMGHCMHCDADVDGLVEA
;
A
#
# COMPACT_ATOMS: atom_id res chain seq x y z
N ARG A 1 17.26 -71.90 -11.41
CA ARG A 1 18.37 -72.75 -10.91
C ARG A 1 18.64 -72.38 -9.45
N PRO A 2 19.06 -73.30 -8.57
CA PRO A 2 19.51 -72.94 -7.22
C PRO A 2 20.61 -71.87 -7.32
N GLY A 3 20.47 -70.75 -6.59
CA GLY A 3 21.40 -69.62 -6.64
C GLY A 3 21.17 -68.61 -7.79
N GLU A 4 20.02 -68.66 -8.47
CA GLU A 4 19.68 -67.69 -9.52
C GLU A 4 19.13 -66.39 -8.91
N THR A 5 19.88 -65.30 -9.06
CA THR A 5 19.40 -63.95 -8.73
C THR A 5 18.65 -63.37 -9.92
N ARG A 6 17.46 -62.83 -9.67
CA ARG A 6 16.67 -62.08 -10.67
C ARG A 6 16.42 -60.67 -10.16
N ASN A 7 16.60 -59.70 -11.05
CA ASN A 7 16.29 -58.30 -10.76
C ASN A 7 14.90 -57.99 -11.30
N PHE A 8 14.06 -57.37 -10.48
CA PHE A 8 12.74 -56.87 -10.88
C PHE A 8 12.69 -55.36 -10.60
N GLN A 9 12.08 -54.60 -11.50
CA GLN A 9 11.88 -53.15 -11.35
C GLN A 9 10.40 -52.88 -11.21
N LEU A 10 10.03 -52.17 -10.14
CA LEU A 10 8.66 -51.76 -9.87
C LEU A 10 8.59 -50.24 -9.89
N GLY A 11 7.77 -49.70 -10.78
CA GLY A 11 7.41 -48.28 -10.77
C GLY A 11 6.13 -48.08 -9.97
N PHE A 12 6.11 -47.08 -9.10
CA PHE A 12 4.94 -46.67 -8.34
C PHE A 12 4.77 -45.15 -8.45
N THR A 13 3.54 -44.71 -8.71
CA THR A 13 3.18 -43.28 -8.70
C THR A 13 2.10 -43.08 -7.65
N PRO A 14 2.38 -42.37 -6.54
CA PRO A 14 1.38 -42.08 -5.52
C PRO A 14 0.28 -41.18 -6.09
N ASN A 15 -0.96 -41.42 -5.70
CA ASN A 15 -2.13 -40.61 -6.06
C ASN A 15 -2.62 -39.71 -4.91
N THR A 16 -2.00 -39.81 -3.73
CA THR A 16 -2.23 -38.98 -2.55
C THR A 16 -0.89 -38.48 -2.00
N GLY A 17 -0.92 -37.42 -1.20
CA GLY A 17 0.24 -36.93 -0.44
C GLY A 17 0.39 -37.63 0.92
N VAL A 18 0.03 -38.90 1.00
CA VAL A 18 0.04 -39.68 2.24
C VAL A 18 1.02 -40.83 2.08
N ASP A 19 1.84 -41.04 3.10
CA ASP A 19 2.79 -42.15 3.17
C ASP A 19 2.09 -43.50 3.02
N GLY A 20 2.80 -44.46 2.46
CA GLY A 20 2.27 -45.79 2.19
C GLY A 20 3.27 -46.90 2.43
N THR A 21 2.79 -48.13 2.39
CA THR A 21 3.63 -49.32 2.47
C THR A 21 3.38 -50.19 1.25
N LEU A 22 4.44 -50.54 0.53
CA LEU A 22 4.43 -51.54 -0.50
C LEU A 22 4.83 -52.89 0.10
N VAL A 23 3.95 -53.87 0.00
CA VAL A 23 4.21 -55.24 0.48
C VAL A 23 4.45 -56.14 -0.73
N VAL A 24 5.62 -56.76 -0.78
CA VAL A 24 5.99 -57.77 -1.77
C VAL A 24 5.95 -59.13 -1.09
N GLU A 25 5.06 -59.99 -1.58
CA GLU A 25 4.89 -61.36 -1.09
C GLU A 25 5.34 -62.33 -2.17
N LEU A 26 6.23 -63.25 -1.82
CA LEU A 26 6.61 -64.37 -2.67
C LEU A 26 5.77 -65.57 -2.24
N GLY A 27 4.77 -65.90 -3.04
CA GLY A 27 3.87 -67.03 -2.80
C GLY A 27 3.77 -67.97 -4.00
N ASP A 28 3.40 -69.21 -3.69
CA ASP A 28 3.06 -70.32 -4.59
C ASP A 28 4.24 -71.04 -5.29
N SER A 29 4.96 -71.84 -4.50
CA SER A 29 5.53 -73.11 -5.00
C SER A 29 5.72 -74.09 -3.85
N ASN A 30 5.62 -75.40 -4.12
CA ASN A 30 5.78 -76.45 -3.10
C ASN A 30 7.16 -76.47 -2.41
N ASP A 31 8.12 -75.68 -2.92
CA ASP A 31 9.54 -75.72 -2.54
C ASP A 31 10.08 -74.35 -2.06
N VAL A 32 9.23 -73.34 -1.84
CA VAL A 32 9.64 -72.00 -1.36
C VAL A 32 8.85 -71.63 -0.12
N GLU A 33 9.58 -71.25 0.94
CA GLU A 33 9.01 -70.72 2.19
C GLU A 33 8.44 -69.31 1.95
N ASP A 34 7.23 -69.05 2.45
CA ASP A 34 6.56 -67.76 2.31
C ASP A 34 7.46 -66.65 2.85
N SER A 35 7.71 -65.64 2.01
CA SER A 35 8.57 -64.51 2.36
C SER A 35 7.88 -63.20 2.03
N THR A 36 7.87 -62.32 3.02
CA THR A 36 7.26 -60.98 2.92
C THR A 36 8.35 -59.92 3.07
N PHE A 37 8.38 -58.98 2.14
CA PHE A 37 9.24 -57.81 2.18
C PHE A 37 8.39 -56.54 2.12
N ALA A 38 8.52 -55.68 3.12
CA ALA A 38 7.79 -54.40 3.21
C ALA A 38 8.74 -53.23 2.93
N ILE A 39 8.29 -52.31 2.08
CA ILE A 39 9.01 -51.08 1.73
C ILE A 39 8.14 -49.89 2.12
N GLU A 40 8.66 -49.03 2.97
CA GLU A 40 8.02 -47.76 3.34
C GLU A 40 8.22 -46.74 2.22
N ILE A 41 7.12 -46.06 1.85
CA ILE A 41 7.11 -45.02 0.84
C ILE A 41 6.76 -43.71 1.54
N ASP A 42 7.75 -42.83 1.63
CA ASP A 42 7.58 -41.44 2.08
C ASP A 42 7.10 -40.59 0.89
N VAL A 43 5.98 -39.90 1.05
CA VAL A 43 5.38 -39.07 0.02
C VAL A 43 5.27 -37.63 0.51
N LEU A 44 5.95 -36.72 -0.19
CA LEU A 44 5.79 -35.29 0.09
C LEU A 44 4.44 -34.80 -0.44
N PRO A 45 3.54 -34.28 0.42
CA PRO A 45 2.25 -33.78 -0.04
C PRO A 45 2.44 -32.56 -0.93
N ALA A 46 1.68 -32.50 -2.02
CA ALA A 46 1.57 -31.28 -2.81
C ALA A 46 1.05 -30.14 -1.91
N ARG A 47 1.58 -28.92 -2.10
CA ARG A 47 1.09 -27.73 -1.40
C ARG A 47 -0.41 -27.60 -1.64
N ILE A 48 -1.20 -27.81 -0.59
CA ILE A 48 -2.62 -27.49 -0.60
C ILE A 48 -2.71 -25.97 -0.54
N GLU A 49 -3.25 -25.34 -1.59
CA GLU A 49 -3.63 -23.94 -1.51
C GLU A 49 -4.83 -23.83 -0.57
N GLU A 50 -4.55 -23.65 0.72
CA GLU A 50 -5.59 -23.34 1.71
C GLU A 50 -6.10 -21.92 1.44
N GLY A 51 -7.13 -21.85 0.60
CA GLY A 51 -7.90 -20.62 0.40
C GLY A 51 -8.54 -20.18 1.72
N MET A 52 -8.64 -18.86 1.92
CA MET A 52 -9.33 -18.31 3.08
C MET A 52 -10.76 -18.86 3.14
N SER A 53 -11.11 -19.51 4.25
CA SER A 53 -12.46 -20.02 4.49
C SER A 53 -13.50 -18.91 4.32
N ALA A 54 -14.72 -19.28 3.91
CA ALA A 54 -15.84 -18.35 3.75
C ALA A 54 -16.08 -17.49 5.00
N LEU A 55 -15.94 -18.08 6.20
CA LEU A 55 -16.02 -17.34 7.46
C LEU A 55 -14.87 -16.34 7.62
N GLY A 56 -13.66 -16.71 7.20
CA GLY A 56 -12.50 -15.82 7.19
C GLY A 56 -12.72 -14.61 6.27
N MET A 57 -13.27 -14.83 5.08
CA MET A 57 -13.63 -13.75 4.15
C MET A 57 -14.66 -12.79 4.76
N VAL A 58 -15.71 -13.32 5.40
CA VAL A 58 -16.74 -12.50 6.06
C VAL A 58 -16.13 -11.67 7.19
N LEU A 59 -15.28 -12.26 8.03
CA LEU A 59 -14.62 -11.54 9.12
C LEU A 59 -13.72 -10.40 8.60
N VAL A 60 -12.92 -10.65 7.57
CA VAL A 60 -12.06 -9.64 6.96
C VAL A 60 -12.89 -8.51 6.35
N ALA A 61 -13.94 -8.84 5.59
CA ALA A 61 -14.85 -7.83 5.02
C ALA A 61 -15.53 -6.98 6.11
N THR A 62 -15.96 -7.63 7.20
CA THR A 62 -16.59 -6.94 8.35
C THR A 62 -15.63 -5.99 9.02
N LEU A 63 -14.36 -6.38 9.21
CA LEU A 63 -13.34 -5.50 9.77
C LEU A 63 -13.11 -4.27 8.90
N ILE A 64 -12.99 -4.45 7.58
CA ILE A 64 -12.82 -3.33 6.64
C ILE A 64 -13.99 -2.35 6.73
N LEU A 65 -15.23 -2.86 6.75
CA LEU A 65 -16.43 -2.03 6.91
C LEU A 65 -16.51 -1.35 8.27
N ALA A 66 -16.06 -2.01 9.34
CA ALA A 66 -16.01 -1.42 10.68
C ALA A 66 -14.97 -0.30 10.78
N PHE A 67 -13.82 -0.41 10.10
CA PHE A 67 -12.85 0.68 10.02
C PHE A 67 -13.36 1.86 9.18
N ALA A 68 -13.89 1.59 7.98
CA ALA A 68 -14.44 2.63 7.12
C ALA A 68 -15.67 3.32 7.77
N GLY A 69 -16.59 2.53 8.30
CA GLY A 69 -17.81 2.99 8.97
C GLY A 69 -17.54 3.60 10.34
N GLY A 70 -16.57 3.08 11.10
CA GLY A 70 -16.19 3.60 12.41
C GLY A 70 -15.56 4.99 12.33
N VAL A 71 -14.65 5.22 11.37
CA VAL A 71 -14.10 6.56 11.11
C VAL A 71 -15.19 7.52 10.61
N GLY A 72 -16.03 7.07 9.67
CA GLY A 72 -17.16 7.88 9.17
C GLY A 72 -18.16 8.25 10.26
N PHE A 73 -18.57 7.29 11.10
CA PHE A 73 -19.47 7.51 12.23
C PHE A 73 -18.83 8.37 13.32
N PHE A 74 -17.54 8.17 13.63
CA PHE A 74 -16.83 8.99 14.61
C PHE A 74 -16.77 10.46 14.16
N VAL A 75 -16.40 10.72 12.90
CA VAL A 75 -16.42 12.07 12.32
C VAL A 75 -17.83 12.65 12.31
N TYR A 76 -18.83 11.88 11.85
CA TYR A 76 -20.23 12.27 11.84
C TYR A 76 -20.77 12.60 13.25
N SER A 77 -20.43 11.80 14.25
CA SER A 77 -20.85 12.03 15.63
C SER A 77 -20.25 13.31 16.22
N ARG A 78 -19.02 13.67 15.82
CA ARG A 78 -18.42 14.98 16.14
C ARG A 78 -19.11 16.13 15.41
N THR A 79 -19.54 15.92 14.17
CA THR A 79 -20.21 16.95 13.36
C THR A 79 -21.71 17.10 13.64
N GLY A 80 -22.35 16.10 14.23
CA GLY A 80 -23.76 16.13 14.66
C GLY A 80 -24.05 17.10 15.82
N ALA A 81 -23.01 17.55 16.53
CA ALA A 81 -23.12 18.54 17.60
C ALA A 81 -23.17 19.99 17.07
N ASP A 82 -22.59 20.29 15.90
CA ASP A 82 -22.52 21.64 15.34
C ASP A 82 -22.97 21.68 13.87
N LYS A 83 -24.30 21.69 13.68
CA LYS A 83 -24.94 21.78 12.35
C LYS A 83 -24.80 23.15 11.66
N GLY A 84 -23.99 24.05 12.21
CA GLY A 84 -23.80 25.42 11.70
C GLY A 84 -22.57 25.65 10.82
N SER A 85 -21.66 24.68 10.64
CA SER A 85 -20.32 24.96 10.09
C SER A 85 -19.84 24.03 8.96
N LEU A 86 -20.70 23.19 8.38
CA LEU A 86 -20.24 22.14 7.44
C LEU A 86 -20.37 22.49 5.96
N ILE A 87 -20.91 23.65 5.65
CA ILE A 87 -20.66 24.29 4.36
C ILE A 87 -19.90 25.57 4.68
N LYS A 88 -18.59 25.38 4.90
CA LYS A 88 -17.64 26.48 4.88
C LYS A 88 -17.66 27.01 3.45
N THR A 89 -18.39 28.10 3.20
CA THR A 89 -18.54 28.74 1.88
C THR A 89 -17.18 29.01 1.25
N GLU A 90 -16.12 29.13 2.06
CA GLU A 90 -14.71 29.16 1.68
C GLU A 90 -14.22 27.93 0.90
N THR A 91 -14.65 26.70 1.21
CA THR A 91 -14.24 25.50 0.45
C THR A 91 -14.99 25.40 -0.87
N LEU A 92 -16.26 25.78 -0.91
CA LEU A 92 -17.00 25.91 -2.17
C LEU A 92 -16.40 27.02 -3.05
N SER A 93 -15.98 28.14 -2.45
CA SER A 93 -15.26 29.21 -3.15
C SER A 93 -13.93 28.72 -3.72
N LYS A 94 -13.16 27.92 -2.95
CA LYS A 94 -11.89 27.32 -3.41
C LYS A 94 -12.08 26.26 -4.49
N ILE A 95 -13.17 25.50 -4.46
CA ILE A 95 -13.50 24.52 -5.52
C ILE A 95 -13.97 25.24 -6.79
N ALA A 96 -14.77 26.31 -6.66
CA ALA A 96 -15.16 27.17 -7.78
C ALA A 96 -13.94 27.87 -8.42
N ASP A 97 -12.96 28.28 -7.61
CA ASP A 97 -11.67 28.84 -8.03
C ASP A 97 -10.80 27.79 -8.74
N SER A 98 -10.69 26.58 -8.16
CA SER A 98 -9.96 25.45 -8.76
C SER A 98 -10.58 24.93 -10.06
N LEU A 99 -11.89 25.13 -10.27
CA LEU A 99 -12.58 24.76 -11.51
C LEU A 99 -12.62 25.92 -12.52
N GLY A 100 -12.03 27.09 -12.19
CA GLY A 100 -12.03 28.28 -13.04
C GLY A 100 -13.43 28.84 -13.30
N LEU A 101 -14.39 28.55 -12.43
CA LEU A 101 -15.80 28.95 -12.54
C LEU A 101 -16.11 30.22 -11.73
N ALA A 102 -15.18 30.65 -10.88
CA ALA A 102 -15.22 31.98 -10.30
C ALA A 102 -14.73 32.99 -11.36
N GLU A 103 -15.65 33.70 -12.00
CA GLU A 103 -15.32 34.93 -12.70
C GLU A 103 -15.01 36.01 -11.64
N GLY A 104 -13.84 35.88 -11.03
CA GLY A 104 -13.29 36.76 -10.02
C GLY A 104 -11.81 36.87 -10.27
N GLU A 105 -11.43 37.96 -10.95
CA GLU A 105 -10.08 38.50 -11.11
C GLU A 105 -8.93 37.47 -11.05
N ARG A 106 -8.57 36.93 -12.22
CA ARG A 106 -7.37 36.09 -12.38
C ARG A 106 -6.17 36.88 -11.86
N VAL A 107 -5.70 36.57 -10.66
CA VAL A 107 -4.42 37.11 -10.19
C VAL A 107 -3.38 36.39 -11.03
N GLU A 108 -2.79 37.10 -11.98
CA GLU A 108 -1.85 36.50 -12.93
C GLU A 108 -0.69 35.84 -12.17
N GLY A 109 -0.59 34.51 -12.31
CA GLY A 109 0.54 33.73 -11.84
C GLY A 109 1.79 34.12 -12.61
N SER A 110 2.94 34.14 -11.93
CA SER A 110 4.20 34.57 -12.55
C SER A 110 4.80 33.52 -13.49
N GLY A 111 4.31 32.28 -13.46
CA GLY A 111 4.92 31.14 -14.14
C GLY A 111 6.21 30.64 -13.48
N VAL A 112 6.53 31.10 -12.27
CA VAL A 112 7.72 30.74 -11.50
C VAL A 112 7.30 29.97 -10.23
N PRO A 113 7.76 28.72 -10.04
CA PRO A 113 7.33 27.93 -8.89
C PRO A 113 7.98 28.39 -7.58
N CYS A 114 7.22 28.30 -6.50
CA CYS A 114 7.70 28.43 -5.12
C CYS A 114 8.64 27.26 -4.79
N TRP A 115 9.77 27.55 -4.15
CA TRP A 115 10.75 26.52 -3.77
C TRP A 115 10.26 25.57 -2.67
N ILE A 116 9.31 25.99 -1.82
CA ILE A 116 8.79 25.16 -0.72
C ILE A 116 7.74 24.15 -1.22
N CYS A 117 6.77 24.60 -2.02
CA CYS A 117 5.59 23.79 -2.39
C CYS A 117 5.49 23.48 -3.88
N SER A 118 6.40 24.00 -4.71
CA SER A 118 6.39 23.84 -6.18
C SER A 118 5.13 24.37 -6.89
N GLN A 119 4.30 25.16 -6.20
CA GLN A 119 3.15 25.84 -6.80
C GLN A 119 3.55 27.22 -7.33
N ASP A 120 2.86 27.72 -8.36
CA ASP A 120 3.18 29.00 -8.98
C ASP A 120 2.96 30.17 -8.02
N ILE A 121 3.92 31.10 -7.97
CA ILE A 121 3.81 32.31 -7.14
C ILE A 121 2.98 33.39 -7.85
N VAL A 122 2.36 34.23 -7.03
CA VAL A 122 1.55 35.38 -7.47
C VAL A 122 2.46 36.57 -7.80
N LEU A 123 2.25 37.22 -8.96
CA LEU A 123 2.99 38.43 -9.34
C LEU A 123 2.82 39.56 -8.30
N GLY A 124 3.94 40.10 -7.80
CA GLY A 124 3.95 41.15 -6.77
C GLY A 124 3.53 40.69 -5.38
N GLY A 125 3.39 39.37 -5.18
CA GLY A 125 2.99 38.74 -3.93
C GLY A 125 3.97 37.68 -3.47
N ALA A 126 5.26 37.78 -3.82
CA ALA A 126 6.26 36.78 -3.51
C ALA A 126 7.47 37.37 -2.76
N TRP A 127 8.20 36.48 -2.08
CA TRP A 127 9.55 36.75 -1.59
C TRP A 127 10.56 36.15 -2.56
N ALA A 128 11.66 36.85 -2.81
CA ALA A 128 12.82 36.34 -3.50
C ALA A 128 14.06 36.47 -2.62
N CYS A 129 14.87 35.43 -2.58
CA CYS A 129 16.19 35.52 -1.97
C CYS A 129 17.13 36.30 -2.88
N SER A 130 17.71 37.39 -2.38
CA SER A 130 18.68 38.20 -3.12
C SER A 130 19.99 37.48 -3.41
N GLU A 131 20.35 36.46 -2.63
CA GLU A 131 21.58 35.69 -2.78
C GLU A 131 21.48 34.59 -3.84
N CYS A 132 20.38 33.83 -3.86
CA CYS A 132 20.24 32.66 -4.73
C CYS A 132 19.09 32.73 -5.74
N GLY A 133 18.24 33.75 -5.67
CA GLY A 133 17.10 33.92 -6.57
C GLY A 133 15.91 32.97 -6.31
N ALA A 134 15.97 32.13 -5.28
CA ALA A 134 14.84 31.27 -4.90
C ALA A 134 13.62 32.11 -4.52
N ARG A 135 12.43 31.67 -4.94
CA ARG A 135 11.17 32.40 -4.74
C ARG A 135 10.19 31.65 -3.85
N TYR A 136 9.40 32.39 -3.10
CA TYR A 136 8.49 31.88 -2.07
C TYR A 136 7.19 32.66 -2.04
N HIS A 137 6.12 32.01 -1.57
CA HIS A 137 4.86 32.69 -1.28
C HIS A 137 4.98 33.65 -0.10
N LYS A 138 4.17 34.71 -0.13
CA LYS A 138 4.01 35.61 1.01
C LYS A 138 3.05 34.99 2.03
N GLY A 139 3.28 35.24 3.31
CA GLY A 139 2.46 34.72 4.40
C GLY A 139 0.97 34.98 4.19
N GLY A 140 0.15 33.94 4.40
CA GLY A 140 -1.31 33.98 4.23
C GLY A 140 -1.83 33.55 2.85
N GLN A 141 -0.96 33.35 1.85
CA GLN A 141 -1.36 32.80 0.55
C GLN A 141 -1.60 31.28 0.62
N ILE A 142 -0.66 30.57 1.24
CA ILE A 142 -0.70 29.11 1.41
C ILE A 142 -0.31 28.80 2.85
N GLU A 143 -1.17 28.04 3.54
CA GLU A 143 -0.95 27.65 4.93
C GLU A 143 0.33 26.81 5.05
N GLY A 144 1.27 27.23 5.89
CA GLY A 144 2.57 26.58 6.06
C GLY A 144 3.62 26.89 4.99
N CYS A 145 3.33 27.76 4.02
CA CYS A 145 4.28 28.19 2.98
C CYS A 145 4.68 29.65 3.19
N ASP A 146 5.33 29.93 4.32
CA ASP A 146 5.83 31.27 4.67
C ASP A 146 7.31 31.18 5.05
N VAL A 147 8.18 31.57 4.11
CA VAL A 147 9.63 31.54 4.31
C VAL A 147 10.09 32.49 5.41
N VAL A 148 9.36 33.59 5.68
CA VAL A 148 9.70 34.54 6.74
C VAL A 148 9.49 33.89 8.10
N SER A 149 8.46 33.06 8.25
CA SER A 149 8.25 32.26 9.47
C SER A 149 9.35 31.23 9.73
N MET A 150 10.06 30.79 8.67
CA MET A 150 11.20 29.87 8.76
C MET A 150 12.52 30.58 9.12
N GLY A 151 12.59 31.90 8.95
CA GLY A 151 13.72 32.74 9.39
C GLY A 151 14.98 32.66 8.53
N HIS A 152 15.00 31.86 7.46
CA HIS A 152 16.11 31.73 6.52
C HIS A 152 15.62 31.21 5.16
N CYS A 153 16.44 31.39 4.11
CA CYS A 153 16.17 30.87 2.78
C CYS A 153 16.32 29.34 2.75
N MET A 154 15.25 28.63 2.38
CA MET A 154 15.24 27.16 2.31
C MET A 154 16.07 26.55 1.15
N HIS A 155 16.69 27.38 0.31
CA HIS A 155 17.55 26.91 -0.78
C HIS A 155 19.03 27.10 -0.47
N CYS A 156 19.44 28.28 -0.01
CA CYS A 156 20.84 28.63 0.22
C CYS A 156 21.19 28.98 1.67
N ASP A 157 20.24 28.90 2.59
CA ASP A 157 20.41 29.18 4.04
C ASP A 157 20.77 30.64 4.37
N ALA A 158 20.57 31.56 3.43
CA ALA A 158 20.72 32.99 3.69
C ALA A 158 19.72 33.50 4.74
N ASP A 159 20.12 34.51 5.52
CA ASP A 159 19.30 35.11 6.57
C ASP A 159 18.00 35.72 6.00
N VAL A 160 16.96 35.84 6.84
CA VAL A 160 15.67 36.44 6.48
C VAL A 160 15.82 37.88 5.95
N ASP A 161 16.85 38.61 6.40
CA ASP A 161 17.17 39.95 5.90
C ASP A 161 17.54 39.96 4.40
N GLY A 162 17.95 38.81 3.85
CA GLY A 162 18.25 38.63 2.43
C GLY A 162 17.01 38.38 1.56
N LEU A 163 15.81 38.27 2.14
CA LEU A 163 14.56 38.10 1.43
C LEU A 163 13.95 39.45 1.05
N VAL A 164 13.78 39.68 -0.24
CA VAL A 164 13.21 40.90 -0.81
C VAL A 164 11.89 40.62 -1.51
N GLU A 165 10.98 41.58 -1.52
CA GLU A 165 9.69 41.43 -2.21
C GLU A 165 9.90 41.39 -3.73
N ALA A 166 9.16 40.51 -4.42
CA ALA A 166 9.35 40.20 -5.84
C ALA A 166 8.03 39.97 -6.61
#